data_AF-A0AAR2LEH3-F1
#
_entry.id   AF-A0AAR2LEH3-F1
#
_cell.length_a   1.000
_cell.length_b   1.000
_cell.length_c   1.000
_cell.angle_alpha   90.00
_cell.angle_beta   90.00
_cell.angle_gamma   90.00
#
_symmetry.space_group_name_H-M   'P 1'
#
loop_
_entity.id
_entity.type
_entity.pdbx_description
1 polymer ?
#
loop_
_entity_poly.entity_id
_entity_poly.type
_entity_poly.pdbx_seq_one_letter_code
_entity_poly.pdbx_strand_id
1 'polypeptide(L)'
;MMLCKADERELIEGFATPLRQLLFLEQLLMSAQDSSEQEKPSGDEGIRHDDLLRELMSPDHLSDLVQLMNPVCNPWSAHIREHLRATHLSQAKTNRARANDSNNRSHSVLGKLGGDDLTEATRLLQSTQATLEELRKECEFLQSDPISPGASLSPCALKVAISDMAQLMTAFSQVYNTDFKGYCQRAPPVLSPNAHVFLSVHQLLHSCNMELEALQQLSETSSSLTETVRRIQTERRYWAKGEKHTLPNQLETLKNRYTAFLARHQS
;
A
#
# COMPACT_ATOMS: atom_id res chain seq x y z
N MET A 1 28.14 -1.32 -21.81
CA MET A 1 29.57 -1.60 -21.60
C MET A 1 29.73 -2.31 -20.26
N MET A 2 30.47 -3.41 -20.17
CA MET A 2 30.85 -3.98 -18.87
C MET A 2 31.82 -2.99 -18.21
N LEU A 3 31.38 -2.30 -17.15
CA LEU A 3 32.18 -1.28 -16.46
C LEU A 3 33.36 -1.86 -15.68
N CYS A 4 33.42 -3.19 -15.51
CA CYS A 4 34.49 -3.85 -14.78
C CYS A 4 34.98 -5.08 -15.57
N LYS A 5 36.30 -5.26 -15.65
CA LYS A 5 36.95 -6.44 -16.24
C LYS A 5 36.93 -7.60 -15.23
N ALA A 6 37.09 -8.84 -15.72
CA ALA A 6 37.01 -10.05 -14.88
C ALA A 6 38.07 -10.08 -13.76
N ASP A 7 39.20 -9.43 -14.00
CA ASP A 7 40.36 -9.23 -13.14
C ASP A 7 40.20 -8.07 -12.13
N GLU A 8 39.08 -7.33 -12.17
CA GLU A 8 38.77 -6.23 -11.25
C GLU A 8 37.78 -6.64 -10.15
N ARG A 9 37.34 -7.91 -10.14
CA ARG A 9 36.44 -8.46 -9.11
C ARG A 9 37.04 -8.39 -7.71
N GLU A 10 38.35 -8.67 -7.58
CA GLU A 10 39.06 -8.59 -6.30
C GLU A 10 39.13 -7.16 -5.74
N LEU A 11 39.04 -6.14 -6.60
CA LEU A 11 39.01 -4.74 -6.18
C LEU A 11 37.66 -4.38 -5.56
N ILE A 12 36.56 -4.91 -6.11
CA ILE A 12 35.19 -4.72 -5.62
C ILE A 12 34.95 -5.55 -4.34
N GLU A 13 35.48 -6.77 -4.29
CA GLU A 13 35.30 -7.70 -3.17
C GLU A 13 36.19 -7.37 -1.95
N GLY A 14 37.10 -6.40 -2.06
CA GLY A 14 37.89 -5.95 -0.90
C GLY A 14 39.24 -6.64 -0.72
N PHE A 15 39.64 -7.52 -1.63
CA PHE A 15 40.84 -8.36 -1.50
C PHE A 15 42.10 -7.73 -2.11
N ALA A 16 41.96 -6.68 -2.91
CA ALA A 16 43.09 -5.96 -3.48
C ALA A 16 43.77 -5.02 -2.48
N THR A 17 45.03 -4.65 -2.73
CA THR A 17 45.76 -3.68 -1.91
C THR A 17 45.06 -2.32 -1.88
N PRO A 18 45.04 -1.59 -0.74
CA PRO A 18 44.31 -0.33 -0.58
C PRO A 18 44.61 0.73 -1.65
N LEU A 19 45.89 0.84 -2.06
CA LEU A 19 46.32 1.79 -3.08
C LEU A 19 45.70 1.49 -4.46
N ARG A 20 45.59 0.21 -4.81
CA ARG A 20 44.98 -0.24 -6.07
C ARG A 20 43.47 -0.07 -6.08
N GLN A 21 42.81 -0.25 -4.94
CA GLN A 21 41.38 0.01 -4.79
C GLN A 21 41.07 1.51 -4.93
N LEU A 22 41.92 2.36 -4.37
CA LEU A 22 41.73 3.81 -4.42
C LEU A 22 41.88 4.36 -5.85
N LEU A 23 42.88 3.88 -6.60
CA LEU A 23 43.05 4.23 -8.02
C LEU A 23 41.88 3.77 -8.88
N PHE A 24 41.32 2.58 -8.61
CA PHE A 24 40.14 2.10 -9.32
C PHE A 24 38.90 2.95 -9.01
N LEU A 25 38.74 3.37 -7.77
CA LEU A 25 37.63 4.23 -7.36
C LEU A 25 37.70 5.61 -8.04
N GLU A 26 38.91 6.16 -8.15
CA GLU A 26 39.18 7.39 -8.92
C GLU A 26 38.84 7.23 -10.40
N GLN A 27 39.25 6.10 -11.01
CA GLN A 27 38.96 5.81 -12.41
C GLN A 27 37.45 5.64 -12.67
N LEU A 28 36.70 5.03 -11.74
CA LEU A 28 35.24 4.91 -11.81
C LEU A 28 34.58 6.28 -11.77
N LEU A 29 35.06 7.16 -10.89
CA LEU A 29 34.54 8.53 -10.72
C LEU A 29 34.76 9.37 -11.98
N MET A 30 35.93 9.26 -12.62
CA MET A 30 36.21 9.91 -13.90
C MET A 30 35.29 9.41 -15.02
N SER A 31 35.04 8.10 -15.10
CA SER A 31 34.16 7.51 -16.12
C SER A 31 32.69 7.91 -15.98
N ALA A 32 32.22 8.13 -14.74
CA ALA A 32 30.88 8.62 -14.46
C ALA A 32 30.71 10.10 -14.86
N GLN A 33 31.79 10.89 -14.80
CA GLN A 33 31.76 12.30 -15.16
C GLN A 33 31.72 12.54 -16.68
N ASP A 34 32.45 11.73 -17.46
CA ASP A 34 32.43 11.78 -18.93
C ASP A 34 31.09 11.32 -19.55
N SER A 35 30.31 10.53 -18.81
CA SER A 35 29.01 10.03 -19.28
C SER A 35 27.90 11.09 -19.25
N SER A 36 28.11 12.21 -18.57
CA SER A 36 27.12 13.29 -18.42
C SER A 36 27.05 14.23 -19.63
N GLU A 37 28.12 14.32 -20.44
CA GLU A 37 28.22 15.33 -21.52
C GLU A 37 27.80 14.82 -22.91
N GLN A 38 27.46 13.54 -23.08
CA GLN A 38 27.22 12.92 -24.40
C GLN A 38 25.89 12.18 -24.52
N GLU A 39 24.79 12.74 -24.03
CA GLU A 39 23.44 12.29 -24.44
C GLU A 39 22.76 13.35 -25.30
N LYS A 40 22.84 13.19 -26.62
CA LYS A 40 21.99 13.91 -27.59
C LYS A 40 20.53 13.50 -27.39
N PRO A 41 19.56 14.41 -27.61
CA PRO A 41 18.16 14.15 -27.30
C PRO A 41 17.57 13.20 -28.34
N SER A 42 17.46 11.92 -27.97
CA SER A 42 16.49 11.03 -28.60
C SER A 42 15.13 11.39 -28.02
N GLY A 43 14.20 11.82 -28.88
CA GLY A 43 12.88 12.32 -28.52
C GLY A 43 11.95 11.25 -27.97
N ASP A 44 12.22 10.80 -26.75
CA ASP A 44 11.28 10.03 -25.94
C ASP A 44 10.84 10.90 -24.76
N GLU A 45 9.55 11.22 -24.74
CA GLU A 45 8.86 12.04 -23.74
C GLU A 45 8.62 11.21 -22.45
N GLY A 46 9.64 10.46 -22.04
CA GLY A 46 9.71 9.74 -20.78
C GLY A 46 10.48 10.59 -19.79
N ILE A 47 9.90 10.82 -18.62
CA ILE A 47 10.49 11.59 -17.52
C ILE A 47 11.96 11.20 -17.37
N ARG A 48 12.87 12.13 -17.66
CA ARG A 48 14.30 11.82 -17.70
C ARG A 48 14.71 11.39 -16.30
N HIS A 49 15.50 10.33 -16.20
CA HIS A 49 15.99 9.82 -14.92
C HIS A 49 16.66 10.91 -14.07
N ASP A 50 17.32 11.87 -14.72
CA ASP A 50 17.90 13.05 -14.07
C ASP A 50 16.87 14.02 -13.50
N ASP A 51 15.68 14.12 -14.09
CA ASP A 51 14.60 14.96 -13.60
C ASP A 51 13.98 14.34 -12.34
N LEU A 52 13.83 13.01 -12.31
CA LEU A 52 13.42 12.26 -11.10
C LEU A 52 14.46 12.32 -9.99
N LEU A 53 15.75 12.17 -10.32
CA LEU A 53 16.82 12.32 -9.34
C LEU A 53 16.89 13.75 -8.80
N ARG A 54 16.66 14.76 -9.64
CA ARG A 54 16.61 16.17 -9.23
C ARG A 54 15.41 16.45 -8.33
N GLU A 55 14.26 15.84 -8.61
CA GLU A 55 13.06 15.93 -7.78
C GLU A 55 13.25 15.21 -6.43
N LEU A 56 13.85 14.02 -6.43
CA LEU A 56 14.15 13.26 -5.21
C LEU A 56 15.21 13.94 -4.33
N MET A 57 16.20 14.60 -4.94
CA MET A 57 17.25 15.37 -4.27
C MET A 57 16.84 16.84 -4.02
N SER A 58 15.59 17.21 -4.29
CA SER A 58 15.11 18.55 -3.99
C SER A 58 15.09 18.79 -2.47
N PRO A 59 15.29 20.04 -2.01
CA PRO A 59 15.32 20.37 -0.58
C PRO A 59 14.05 19.94 0.16
N ASP A 60 12.91 19.92 -0.55
CA ASP A 60 11.60 19.57 -0.02
C ASP A 60 11.49 18.07 0.31
N HIS A 61 12.16 17.21 -0.48
CA HIS A 61 12.13 15.74 -0.30
C HIS A 61 13.39 15.18 0.37
N LEU A 62 14.43 16.01 0.55
CA LEU A 62 15.70 15.59 1.15
C LEU A 62 15.54 15.15 2.61
N SER A 63 14.68 15.82 3.39
CA SER A 63 14.41 15.44 4.79
C SER A 63 13.73 14.07 4.88
N ASP A 64 12.78 13.81 3.98
CA ASP A 64 12.06 12.53 3.92
C ASP A 64 13.00 11.40 3.46
N LEU A 65 13.87 11.67 2.48
CA LEU A 65 14.89 10.73 2.03
C LEU A 65 15.89 10.39 3.14
N VAL A 66 16.36 11.39 3.89
CA VAL A 66 17.26 11.18 5.05
C VAL A 66 16.57 10.34 6.13
N GLN A 67 15.28 10.57 6.36
CA GLN A 67 14.49 9.79 7.32
C GLN A 67 14.22 8.36 6.83
N LEU A 68 14.12 8.15 5.51
CA LEU A 68 13.97 6.83 4.89
C LEU A 68 15.28 6.04 4.90
N MET A 69 16.41 6.73 4.71
CA MET A 69 17.76 6.15 4.75
C MET A 69 18.23 5.85 6.17
N ASN A 70 17.65 6.53 7.17
CA ASN A 70 17.91 6.26 8.57
C ASN A 70 16.59 6.02 9.33
N PRO A 71 15.88 4.93 9.01
CA PRO A 71 14.64 4.63 9.69
C PRO A 71 14.99 4.36 11.14
N VAL A 72 14.46 5.19 12.05
CA VAL A 72 14.50 4.87 13.47
C VAL A 72 13.59 3.68 13.66
N CYS A 73 14.16 2.48 13.54
CA CYS A 73 13.52 1.20 13.84
C CYS A 73 13.24 1.18 15.34
N ASN A 74 12.20 1.88 15.76
CA ASN A 74 11.70 1.82 17.11
C ASN A 74 10.67 0.69 17.16
N PRO A 75 11.00 -0.46 17.78
CA PRO A 75 10.11 -1.61 17.82
C PRO A 75 8.85 -1.37 18.67
N TRP A 76 8.73 -0.22 19.34
CA TRP A 76 7.67 0.06 20.29
C TRP A 76 6.62 1.01 19.72
N SER A 77 5.36 0.58 19.78
CA SER A 77 4.21 1.39 19.37
C SER A 77 4.10 2.68 20.20
N ALA A 78 3.43 3.69 19.65
CA ALA A 78 3.32 5.02 20.28
C ALA A 78 2.81 4.96 21.74
N HIS A 79 1.91 4.02 22.03
CA HIS A 79 1.35 3.77 23.35
C HIS A 79 2.39 3.26 24.37
N ILE A 80 3.28 2.35 23.95
CA ILE A 80 4.35 1.81 24.80
C ILE A 80 5.36 2.90 25.16
N ARG A 81 5.64 3.80 24.21
CA ARG A 81 6.55 4.94 24.45
C ARG A 81 6.01 5.91 25.48
N GLU A 82 4.70 6.15 25.47
CA GLU A 82 4.07 7.05 26.44
C GLU A 82 4.11 6.46 27.85
N HIS A 83 3.88 5.15 27.98
CA HIS A 83 4.06 4.44 29.24
C HIS A 83 5.49 4.50 29.75
N LEU A 84 6.48 4.31 28.88
CA LEU A 84 7.90 4.39 29.24
C LEU A 84 8.33 5.80 29.64
N ARG A 85 7.82 6.84 28.97
CA ARG A 85 8.06 8.23 29.38
C ARG A 85 7.41 8.53 30.73
N ALA A 86 6.18 8.10 30.94
CA ALA A 86 5.47 8.30 32.20
C ALA A 86 6.19 7.60 33.38
N THR A 87 6.73 6.40 33.15
CA THR A 87 7.54 5.67 34.16
C THR A 87 8.94 6.27 34.35
N HIS A 88 9.57 6.78 33.30
CA HIS A 88 10.87 7.44 33.42
C HIS A 88 10.76 8.80 34.14
N LEU A 89 9.67 9.54 33.95
CA LEU A 89 9.38 10.78 34.71
C LEU A 89 9.08 10.53 36.19
N SER A 90 8.46 9.40 36.54
CA SER A 90 8.22 9.04 37.95
C SER A 90 9.51 8.65 38.66
N GLN A 91 10.43 7.96 37.98
CA GLN A 91 11.77 7.63 38.49
C GLN A 91 12.72 8.85 38.53
N ALA A 92 12.59 9.80 37.62
CA ALA A 92 13.37 11.04 37.66
C ALA A 92 12.99 11.94 38.85
N LYS A 93 11.73 11.90 39.31
CA LYS A 93 11.28 12.62 40.52
C LYS A 93 11.82 12.01 41.82
N THR A 94 12.02 10.70 41.89
CA THR A 94 12.62 10.04 43.07
C THR A 94 14.14 10.23 43.14
N ASN A 95 14.81 10.30 41.98
CA ASN A 95 16.27 10.48 41.93
C ASN A 95 16.73 11.93 42.16
N ARG A 96 15.92 12.94 41.83
CA ARG A 96 16.25 14.36 42.13
C ARG A 96 16.23 14.70 43.62
N ALA A 97 15.57 13.91 44.46
CA ALA A 97 15.59 14.10 45.92
C ALA A 97 16.91 13.60 46.58
N ARG A 98 17.72 12.82 45.86
CA ARG A 98 18.98 12.25 46.38
C ARG A 98 20.26 12.88 45.79
N ALA A 99 20.13 13.76 44.79
CA ALA A 99 21.26 14.30 44.03
C ALA A 99 21.65 15.74 44.40
N ASN A 100 21.21 16.27 45.55
CA ASN A 100 21.51 17.64 45.97
C ASN A 100 22.75 17.75 46.88
N ASP A 101 23.58 16.70 46.97
CA ASP A 101 24.76 16.70 47.84
C ASP A 101 25.95 16.03 47.13
N SER A 102 26.54 16.74 46.17
CA SER A 102 27.93 16.57 45.69
C SER A 102 28.15 17.43 44.45
N ASN A 103 28.20 18.74 44.67
CA ASN A 103 28.79 19.62 43.68
C ASN A 103 30.32 19.53 43.78
N ASN A 104 30.97 19.66 42.62
CA ASN A 104 32.39 20.00 42.44
C ASN A 104 33.41 18.85 42.30
N ARG A 105 33.75 18.49 41.05
CA ARG A 105 35.09 18.74 40.45
C ARG A 105 35.23 18.03 39.11
N SER A 106 35.41 18.83 38.06
CA SER A 106 36.09 18.42 36.83
C SER A 106 37.57 18.14 37.15
N HIS A 107 38.14 17.05 36.62
CA HIS A 107 39.45 17.05 35.95
C HIS A 107 39.79 15.65 35.43
N SER A 108 40.40 15.63 34.24
CA SER A 108 40.98 14.47 33.56
C SER A 108 41.90 13.66 34.46
N VAL A 109 41.96 12.33 34.32
CA VAL A 109 43.22 11.56 34.26
C VAL A 109 42.91 10.20 33.63
N LEU A 110 43.41 10.02 32.41
CA LEU A 110 43.75 8.73 31.85
C LEU A 110 44.93 8.19 32.66
N GLY A 111 44.74 7.15 33.48
CA GLY A 111 45.86 6.51 34.17
C GLY A 111 45.49 5.82 35.47
N LYS A 112 45.76 4.51 35.49
CA LYS A 112 45.82 3.60 36.65
C LYS A 112 44.48 2.97 37.04
N LEU A 113 44.13 1.87 36.35
CA LEU A 113 43.20 0.86 36.87
C LEU A 113 43.80 0.30 38.17
N GLY A 114 43.43 0.91 39.29
CA GLY A 114 43.60 0.35 40.62
C GLY A 114 42.66 -0.84 40.78
N GLY A 115 43.03 -1.79 41.63
CA GLY A 115 42.24 -3.00 41.90
C GLY A 115 40.77 -2.72 42.28
N ASP A 116 40.46 -1.50 42.73
CA ASP A 116 39.12 -1.05 43.06
C ASP A 116 38.17 -1.07 41.83
N ASP A 117 38.61 -0.66 40.64
CA ASP A 117 37.82 -0.74 39.39
C ASP A 117 37.55 -2.19 38.97
N LEU A 118 38.50 -3.09 39.21
CA LEU A 118 38.32 -4.52 38.93
C LEU A 118 37.32 -5.14 39.91
N THR A 119 37.36 -4.73 41.18
CA THR A 119 36.37 -5.19 42.18
C THR A 119 34.99 -4.63 41.90
N GLU A 120 34.87 -3.37 41.48
CA GLU A 120 33.62 -2.73 41.07
C GLU A 120 33.04 -3.42 39.82
N ALA A 121 33.87 -3.68 38.80
CA ALA A 121 33.47 -4.41 37.60
C ALA A 121 33.04 -5.85 37.91
N THR A 122 33.73 -6.52 38.85
CA THR A 122 33.35 -7.88 39.29
C THR A 122 32.02 -7.86 40.05
N ARG A 123 31.79 -6.83 40.88
CA ARG A 123 30.52 -6.64 41.61
C ARG A 123 29.37 -6.35 40.64
N LEU A 124 29.61 -5.52 39.63
CA LEU A 124 28.64 -5.24 38.56
C LEU A 124 28.33 -6.50 37.76
N LEU A 125 29.35 -7.26 37.37
CA LEU A 125 29.16 -8.54 36.67
C LEU A 125 28.34 -9.53 37.49
N GLN A 126 28.64 -9.69 38.79
CA GLN A 126 27.85 -10.53 39.69
C GLN A 126 26.40 -10.02 39.85
N SER A 127 26.19 -8.70 39.90
CA SER A 127 24.85 -8.12 39.92
C SER A 127 24.10 -8.36 38.60
N THR A 128 24.78 -8.25 37.45
CA THR A 128 24.17 -8.55 36.15
C THR A 128 23.88 -10.04 35.99
N GLN A 129 24.75 -10.92 36.51
CA GLN A 129 24.54 -12.35 36.56
C GLN A 129 23.29 -12.69 37.38
N ALA A 130 23.17 -12.11 38.59
CA ALA A 130 22.02 -12.33 39.46
C ALA A 130 20.70 -11.84 38.83
N THR A 131 20.72 -10.66 38.21
CA THR A 131 19.52 -10.12 37.51
C THR A 131 19.17 -10.93 36.26
N LEU A 132 20.16 -11.43 35.51
CA LEU A 132 19.92 -12.35 34.40
C LEU A 132 19.34 -13.70 34.87
N GLU A 133 19.78 -14.21 36.01
CA GLU A 133 19.22 -15.43 36.62
C GLU A 133 17.78 -15.21 37.13
N GLU A 134 17.47 -14.04 37.68
CA GLU A 134 16.11 -13.65 38.07
C GLU A 134 15.19 -13.48 36.86
N LEU A 135 15.62 -12.75 35.83
CA LEU A 135 14.93 -12.66 34.54
C LEU A 135 14.72 -14.02 33.88
N ARG A 136 15.71 -14.92 34.00
CA ARG A 136 15.60 -16.28 33.48
C ARG A 136 14.55 -17.11 34.23
N LYS A 137 14.40 -16.94 35.54
CA LYS A 137 13.29 -17.52 36.33
C LYS A 137 11.95 -16.90 35.95
N GLU A 138 11.92 -15.60 35.69
CA GLU A 138 10.70 -14.92 35.23
C GLU A 138 10.28 -15.36 33.82
N CYS A 139 11.26 -15.76 32.99
CA CYS A 139 11.07 -16.35 31.66
C CYS A 139 10.96 -17.89 31.66
N GLU A 140 10.82 -18.54 32.83
CA GLU A 140 10.71 -20.01 32.93
C GLU A 140 9.46 -20.54 32.19
N PHE A 141 8.42 -19.70 32.01
CA PHE A 141 7.26 -20.00 31.16
C PHE A 141 7.58 -20.21 29.67
N LEU A 142 8.73 -19.70 29.18
CA LEU A 142 9.22 -19.93 27.81
C LEU A 142 10.04 -21.21 27.68
N GLN A 143 10.52 -21.75 28.81
CA GLN A 143 11.18 -23.05 28.88
C GLN A 143 10.09 -24.10 29.09
N SER A 144 9.48 -24.48 27.97
CA SER A 144 8.35 -25.41 27.88
C SER A 144 8.60 -26.69 28.68
N ASP A 145 7.82 -26.92 29.74
CA ASP A 145 7.55 -28.28 30.20
C ASP A 145 6.81 -29.02 29.07
N PRO A 146 7.20 -30.26 28.71
CA PRO A 146 6.62 -30.99 27.57
C PRO A 146 5.16 -31.44 27.77
N ILE A 147 4.46 -31.01 28.84
CA ILE A 147 3.19 -31.58 29.30
C ILE A 147 2.08 -30.50 29.45
N SER A 148 2.07 -29.45 28.62
CA SER A 148 0.90 -28.56 28.55
C SER A 148 0.42 -28.35 27.10
N PRO A 149 -0.86 -28.66 26.78
CA PRO A 149 -1.40 -28.66 25.42
C PRO A 149 -1.82 -27.25 24.96
N GLY A 150 -1.08 -26.22 25.37
CA GLY A 150 -1.28 -24.83 24.96
C GLY A 150 -0.10 -24.36 24.13
N ALA A 151 -0.25 -24.39 22.81
CA ALA A 151 0.78 -24.11 21.81
C ALA A 151 1.59 -22.82 22.09
N SER A 152 2.80 -22.98 22.62
CA SER A 152 3.88 -22.01 22.45
C SER A 152 4.78 -22.54 21.33
N LEU A 153 4.93 -21.77 20.25
CA LEU A 153 5.83 -22.13 19.15
C LEU A 153 7.24 -22.26 19.72
N SER A 154 7.75 -23.48 19.79
CA SER A 154 9.12 -23.74 20.23
C SER A 154 10.08 -22.86 19.42
N PRO A 155 11.07 -22.18 20.05
CA PRO A 155 12.07 -21.40 19.33
C PRO A 155 12.76 -22.18 18.20
N CYS A 156 12.87 -23.50 18.33
CA CYS A 156 13.38 -24.38 17.28
C CYS A 156 12.39 -24.52 16.10
N ALA A 157 11.09 -24.64 16.36
CA ALA A 157 10.06 -24.70 15.33
C ALA A 157 9.98 -23.39 14.54
N LEU A 158 10.11 -22.24 15.22
CA LEU A 158 10.15 -20.94 14.58
C LEU A 158 11.40 -20.76 13.71
N LYS A 159 12.58 -21.19 14.18
CA LYS A 159 13.80 -21.20 13.37
C LYS A 159 13.67 -22.06 12.12
N VAL A 160 13.06 -23.24 12.24
CA VAL A 160 12.80 -24.12 11.09
C VAL A 160 11.83 -23.48 10.11
N ALA A 161 10.72 -22.89 10.58
CA ALA A 161 9.75 -22.21 9.73
C ALA A 161 10.36 -21.01 8.98
N ILE A 162 11.20 -20.22 9.66
CA ILE A 162 11.93 -19.10 9.02
C ILE A 162 12.92 -19.61 7.98
N SER A 163 13.66 -20.69 8.29
CA SER A 163 14.59 -21.30 7.35
C SER A 163 13.88 -21.86 6.12
N ASP A 164 12.75 -22.53 6.31
CA ASP A 164 11.94 -23.07 5.22
C ASP A 164 11.38 -21.96 4.32
N MET A 165 10.86 -20.89 4.93
CA MET A 165 10.40 -19.72 4.20
C MET A 165 11.52 -19.06 3.40
N ALA A 166 12.72 -18.94 3.97
CA ALA A 166 13.88 -18.40 3.26
C ALA A 166 14.29 -19.29 2.07
N GLN A 167 14.20 -20.61 2.22
CA GLN A 167 14.47 -21.56 1.14
C GLN A 167 13.41 -21.48 0.04
N LEU A 168 12.13 -21.41 0.38
CA LEU A 168 11.03 -21.21 -0.57
C LEU A 168 11.17 -19.90 -1.34
N MET A 169 11.49 -18.80 -0.64
CA MET A 169 11.72 -17.50 -1.28
C MET A 169 12.93 -17.53 -2.23
N THR A 170 13.99 -18.24 -1.85
CA THR A 170 15.18 -18.40 -2.71
C THR A 170 14.87 -19.24 -3.95
N ALA A 171 14.19 -20.37 -3.77
CA ALA A 171 13.79 -21.24 -4.87
C ALA A 171 12.82 -20.53 -5.83
N PHE A 172 11.82 -19.81 -5.29
CA PHE A 172 10.91 -19.00 -6.08
C PHE A 172 11.65 -17.89 -6.85
N SER A 173 12.57 -17.19 -6.19
CA SER A 173 13.37 -16.15 -6.84
C SER A 173 14.24 -16.73 -7.97
N GLN A 174 14.82 -17.92 -7.79
CA GLN A 174 15.58 -18.59 -8.84
C GLN A 174 14.69 -18.95 -10.04
N VAL A 175 13.57 -19.64 -9.81
CA VAL A 175 12.61 -19.99 -10.87
C VAL A 175 12.06 -18.75 -11.55
N TYR A 176 11.79 -17.69 -10.79
CA TYR A 176 11.39 -16.40 -11.34
C TYR A 176 12.48 -15.86 -12.27
N ASN A 177 13.73 -15.82 -11.83
CA ASN A 177 14.82 -15.25 -12.61
C ASN A 177 15.20 -16.09 -13.84
N THR A 178 15.08 -17.43 -13.79
CA THR A 178 15.43 -18.32 -14.91
C THR A 178 14.30 -18.44 -15.91
N ASP A 179 13.06 -18.64 -15.45
CA ASP A 179 11.98 -19.10 -16.30
C ASP A 179 10.96 -17.99 -16.56
N PHE A 180 10.60 -17.20 -15.54
CA PHE A 180 9.50 -16.23 -15.64
C PHE A 180 9.95 -14.82 -16.01
N LYS A 181 11.18 -14.43 -15.69
CA LYS A 181 11.71 -13.08 -15.89
C LYS A 181 11.61 -12.63 -17.34
N GLY A 182 11.89 -13.54 -18.28
CA GLY A 182 11.75 -13.28 -19.71
C GLY A 182 10.30 -13.05 -20.16
N TYR A 183 9.31 -13.64 -19.47
CA TYR A 183 7.89 -13.40 -19.74
C TYR A 183 7.39 -12.10 -19.09
N CYS A 184 7.81 -11.82 -17.86
CA CYS A 184 7.43 -10.60 -17.14
C CYS A 184 8.04 -9.33 -17.75
N GLN A 185 9.21 -9.44 -18.39
CA GLN A 185 9.90 -8.35 -19.07
C GLN A 185 9.55 -8.25 -20.56
N ARG A 186 8.65 -9.11 -21.06
CA ARG A 186 8.24 -9.08 -22.45
C ARG A 186 7.37 -7.84 -22.70
N ALA A 187 7.64 -7.14 -23.79
CA ALA A 187 6.76 -6.07 -24.24
C ALA A 187 5.33 -6.60 -24.37
N PRO A 188 4.30 -5.82 -23.97
CA PRO A 188 2.91 -6.23 -24.09
C PRO A 188 2.62 -6.81 -25.48
N PRO A 189 1.85 -7.91 -25.58
CA PRO A 189 1.47 -8.48 -26.87
C PRO A 189 0.84 -7.38 -27.73
N VAL A 190 1.50 -7.03 -28.83
CA VAL A 190 1.00 -5.99 -29.72
C VAL A 190 -0.24 -6.56 -30.40
N LEU A 191 -1.38 -5.92 -30.17
CA LEU A 191 -2.63 -6.32 -30.79
C LEU A 191 -2.44 -6.27 -32.32
N SER A 192 -2.80 -7.36 -33.00
CA SER A 192 -2.69 -7.43 -34.46
C SER A 192 -3.42 -6.23 -35.09
N PRO A 193 -2.97 -5.71 -36.24
CA PRO A 193 -3.60 -4.55 -36.87
C PRO A 193 -5.09 -4.75 -37.16
N ASN A 194 -5.62 -5.98 -37.14
CA ASN A 194 -7.05 -6.28 -37.30
C ASN A 194 -7.86 -6.25 -35.98
N ALA A 195 -7.24 -5.97 -34.84
CA ALA A 195 -7.92 -5.90 -33.54
C ALA A 195 -9.01 -4.83 -33.48
N HIS A 196 -8.85 -3.75 -34.26
CA HIS A 196 -9.89 -2.71 -34.39
C HIS A 196 -11.19 -3.27 -34.97
N VAL A 197 -11.15 -4.28 -35.84
CA VAL A 197 -12.35 -4.91 -36.39
C VAL A 197 -13.15 -5.60 -35.29
N PHE A 198 -12.48 -6.30 -34.37
CA PHE A 198 -13.14 -6.94 -33.23
C PHE A 198 -13.74 -5.93 -32.27
N LEU A 199 -13.04 -4.82 -32.01
CA LEU A 199 -13.58 -3.72 -31.20
C LEU A 199 -14.79 -3.07 -31.87
N SER A 200 -14.73 -2.82 -33.18
CA SER A 200 -15.85 -2.25 -33.94
C SER A 200 -17.06 -3.19 -33.98
N VAL A 201 -16.84 -4.49 -34.20
CA VAL A 201 -17.92 -5.49 -34.18
C VAL A 201 -18.51 -5.60 -32.78
N HIS A 202 -17.68 -5.65 -31.74
CA HIS A 202 -18.14 -5.68 -30.35
C HIS A 202 -18.97 -4.43 -30.03
N GLN A 203 -18.50 -3.24 -30.42
CA GLN A 203 -19.20 -1.98 -30.18
C GLN A 203 -20.54 -1.94 -30.93
N LEU A 204 -20.55 -2.36 -32.21
CA LEU A 204 -21.78 -2.40 -33.00
C LEU A 204 -22.80 -3.40 -32.45
N LEU A 205 -22.33 -4.57 -32.03
CA LEU A 205 -23.17 -5.61 -31.43
C LEU A 205 -23.68 -5.16 -30.05
N HIS A 206 -22.86 -4.47 -29.27
CA HIS A 206 -23.27 -3.86 -28.00
C HIS A 206 -24.34 -2.78 -28.22
N SER A 207 -24.14 -1.86 -29.17
CA SER A 207 -25.15 -0.85 -29.54
C SER A 207 -26.46 -1.49 -30.00
N CYS A 208 -26.40 -2.54 -30.82
CA CYS A 208 -27.58 -3.28 -31.26
C CYS A 208 -28.33 -3.91 -30.07
N ASN A 209 -27.63 -4.51 -29.11
CA ASN A 209 -28.27 -5.05 -27.90
C ASN A 209 -28.94 -3.96 -27.07
N MET A 210 -28.28 -2.80 -26.90
CA MET A 210 -28.88 -1.67 -26.18
C MET A 210 -30.13 -1.13 -26.88
N GLU A 211 -30.13 -1.06 -28.22
CA GLU A 211 -31.30 -0.67 -29.00
C GLU A 211 -32.45 -1.68 -28.85
N LEU A 212 -32.15 -2.99 -28.88
CA LEU A 212 -33.15 -4.04 -28.66
C LEU A 212 -33.76 -3.97 -27.26
N GLU A 213 -32.95 -3.72 -26.23
CA GLU A 213 -33.43 -3.54 -24.86
C GLU A 213 -34.31 -2.28 -24.74
N ALA A 214 -33.91 -1.17 -25.37
CA ALA A 214 -34.72 0.04 -25.41
C ALA A 214 -36.07 -0.19 -26.13
N LEU A 215 -36.08 -0.95 -27.23
CA LEU A 215 -37.30 -1.32 -27.94
C LEU A 215 -38.20 -2.24 -27.10
N GLN A 216 -37.62 -3.18 -26.36
CA GLN A 216 -38.36 -4.02 -25.43
C GLN A 216 -39.05 -3.18 -24.35
N GLN A 217 -38.31 -2.26 -23.71
CA GLN A 217 -38.86 -1.35 -22.72
C GLN A 217 -39.97 -0.44 -23.30
N LEU A 218 -39.78 0.06 -24.53
CA LEU A 218 -40.82 0.81 -25.23
C LEU A 218 -42.09 -0.02 -25.49
N SER A 219 -41.93 -1.30 -25.83
CA SER A 219 -43.05 -2.23 -26.02
C SER A 219 -43.79 -2.49 -24.70
N GLU A 220 -43.06 -2.73 -23.61
CA GLU A 220 -43.64 -2.95 -22.28
C GLU A 220 -44.39 -1.72 -21.78
N THR A 221 -43.80 -0.52 -21.92
CA THR A 221 -44.46 0.74 -21.57
C THR A 221 -45.68 1.02 -22.44
N SER A 222 -45.63 0.74 -23.74
CA SER A 222 -46.78 0.83 -24.65
C SER A 222 -47.91 -0.11 -24.22
N SER A 223 -47.59 -1.38 -23.94
CA SER A 223 -48.56 -2.35 -23.43
C SER A 223 -49.21 -1.86 -22.13
N SER A 224 -48.42 -1.42 -21.16
CA SER A 224 -48.90 -0.84 -19.90
C SER A 224 -49.80 0.39 -20.15
N LEU A 225 -49.40 1.29 -21.04
CA LEU A 225 -50.20 2.46 -21.41
C LEU A 225 -51.53 2.04 -22.03
N THR A 226 -51.54 1.10 -22.98
CA THR A 226 -52.79 0.59 -23.56
C THR A 226 -53.69 -0.07 -22.52
N GLU A 227 -53.12 -0.77 -21.54
CA GLU A 227 -53.87 -1.37 -20.45
C GLU A 227 -54.46 -0.31 -19.50
N THR A 228 -53.70 0.73 -19.14
CA THR A 228 -54.23 1.84 -18.34
C THR A 228 -55.35 2.59 -19.07
N VAL A 229 -55.20 2.84 -20.37
CA VAL A 229 -56.26 3.43 -21.22
C VAL A 229 -57.49 2.53 -21.23
N ARG A 230 -57.31 1.21 -21.44
CA ARG A 230 -58.40 0.24 -21.38
C ARG A 230 -59.10 0.28 -20.02
N ARG A 231 -58.34 0.31 -18.92
CA ARG A 231 -58.89 0.41 -17.56
C ARG A 231 -59.68 1.70 -17.37
N ILE A 232 -59.18 2.84 -17.85
CA ILE A 232 -59.91 4.13 -17.78
C ILE A 232 -61.23 4.08 -18.57
N GLN A 233 -61.24 3.38 -19.72
CA GLN A 233 -62.45 3.23 -20.52
C GLN A 233 -63.48 2.27 -19.90
N THR A 234 -63.03 1.18 -19.28
CA THR A 234 -63.92 0.13 -18.74
C THR A 234 -64.34 0.36 -17.29
N GLU A 235 -63.50 1.01 -16.48
CA GLU A 235 -63.76 1.25 -15.07
C GLU A 235 -64.83 2.33 -14.90
N ARG A 236 -65.93 1.99 -14.22
CA ARG A 236 -66.90 3.01 -13.81
C ARG A 236 -66.26 3.84 -12.70
N ARG A 237 -66.15 5.15 -12.90
CA ARG A 237 -65.62 6.09 -11.90
C ARG A 237 -66.68 7.08 -11.48
N TYR A 238 -66.51 7.66 -10.30
CA TYR A 238 -67.37 8.73 -9.81
C TYR A 238 -66.97 10.03 -10.51
N TRP A 239 -67.90 10.60 -11.28
CA TRP A 239 -67.71 11.89 -11.94
C TRP A 239 -68.45 12.98 -11.17
N ALA A 240 -68.41 14.24 -11.65
CA ALA A 240 -68.83 15.46 -10.97
C ALA A 240 -70.27 15.49 -10.37
N LYS A 241 -71.08 14.42 -10.54
CA LYS A 241 -72.42 14.25 -9.96
C LYS A 241 -72.55 13.07 -8.98
N GLY A 242 -71.47 12.42 -8.57
CA GLY A 242 -71.51 11.31 -7.60
C GLY A 242 -72.10 10.00 -8.15
N GLU A 243 -72.41 9.94 -9.45
CA GLU A 243 -72.84 8.72 -10.13
C GLU A 243 -71.66 8.03 -10.82
N LYS A 244 -71.65 6.69 -10.77
CA LYS A 244 -70.57 5.84 -11.29
C LYS A 244 -70.80 5.54 -12.77
N HIS A 245 -70.09 6.26 -13.65
CA HIS A 245 -70.21 6.12 -15.11
C HIS A 245 -68.87 5.75 -15.75
N THR A 246 -68.90 5.05 -16.89
CA THR A 246 -67.69 4.82 -17.70
C THR A 246 -67.34 6.09 -18.50
N LEU A 247 -66.06 6.28 -18.84
CA LEU A 247 -65.61 7.44 -19.59
C LEU A 247 -66.33 7.62 -20.95
N PRO A 248 -66.56 6.58 -21.78
CA PRO A 248 -67.27 6.73 -23.05
C PRO A 248 -68.70 7.23 -22.87
N ASN A 249 -69.42 6.73 -21.87
CA ASN A 249 -70.79 7.15 -21.58
C ASN A 249 -70.84 8.62 -21.16
N GLN A 250 -69.87 9.10 -20.36
CA GLN A 250 -69.77 10.52 -20.01
C GLN A 250 -69.50 11.39 -21.24
N LEU A 251 -68.60 10.96 -22.12
CA LEU A 251 -68.26 11.68 -23.35
C LEU A 251 -69.47 11.77 -24.29
N GLU A 252 -70.24 10.69 -24.41
CA GLU A 252 -71.48 10.66 -25.20
C GLU A 252 -72.57 11.54 -24.58
N THR A 253 -72.72 11.53 -23.26
CA THR A 253 -73.66 12.41 -22.55
C THR A 253 -73.32 13.89 -22.77
N LEU A 254 -72.02 14.24 -22.74
CA LEU A 254 -71.55 15.60 -23.00
C LEU A 254 -71.74 16.00 -24.46
N LYS A 255 -71.45 15.09 -25.40
CA LYS A 255 -71.73 15.27 -26.84
C LYS A 255 -73.21 15.57 -27.07
N ASN A 256 -74.10 14.78 -26.48
CA ASN A 256 -75.54 14.94 -26.63
C ASN A 256 -76.06 16.25 -26.01
N ARG A 257 -75.47 16.69 -24.88
CA ARG A 257 -75.77 18.02 -24.31
C ARG A 257 -75.32 19.15 -25.22
N TYR A 258 -74.14 19.02 -25.82
CA TYR A 258 -73.60 20.02 -26.73
C TYR A 258 -74.41 20.12 -28.03
N THR A 259 -74.80 18.98 -28.62
CA THR A 259 -75.67 18.98 -29.81
C THR A 259 -77.05 19.55 -29.50
N ALA A 260 -77.63 19.25 -28.33
CA ALA A 260 -78.90 19.85 -27.89
C ALA A 260 -78.78 21.36 -27.65
N PHE A 261 -77.64 21.83 -27.16
CA PHE A 261 -77.35 23.26 -26.99
C PHE A 261 -77.24 23.96 -28.36
N LEU A 262 -76.49 23.38 -29.30
CA LEU A 262 -76.38 23.90 -30.67
C LEU A 262 -77.74 23.95 -31.37
N ALA A 263 -78.55 22.89 -31.26
CA ALA A 263 -79.89 22.85 -31.85
C ALA A 263 -80.84 23.92 -31.27
N ARG A 264 -80.64 24.33 -30.01
CA ARG A 264 -81.41 25.41 -29.36
C ARG A 264 -80.96 26.81 -29.73
N HIS A 265 -79.71 26.97 -30.20
CA HIS A 265 -79.12 28.26 -30.56
C HIS A 265 -79.02 28.47 -32.09
N GLN A 266 -79.48 27.50 -32.89
CA GLN A 266 -79.56 27.58 -34.36
C GLN A 266 -81.00 27.68 -34.91
N SER A 267 -82.02 27.87 -34.06
CA SER A 267 -83.37 28.31 -34.49
C SER A 267 -83.56 29.79 -34.23
#